data_AF-A0A7V3SK91-F1
#
_entry.id   AF-A0A7V3SK91-F1
#
_cell.length_a   1.000
_cell.length_b   1.000
_cell.length_c   1.000
_cell.angle_alpha   90.00
_cell.angle_beta   90.00
_cell.angle_gamma   90.00
#
_symmetry.space_group_name_H-M   'P 1'
#
loop_
_entity.id
_entity.type
_entity.pdbx_description
1 polymer ?
#
loop_
_entity_poly.entity_id
_entity_poly.type
_entity_poly.pdbx_seq_one_letter_code
_entity_poly.pdbx_strand_id
1 'polypeptide(L)'
;MSDWSEITGMARFLRQTMRQYGYEKPVWVGDVNYTAHPLMFWGIPVPPYTQKQKPAIEDTLKSLANPRHPRHATALAWLRAEQARGLVKKVVLAMAEGLAGINIGNTADWGLFSVLPQITGTAAFQGLIDTTDFPPKPGQPRPAYHALALVAKKLLGFSAVTPPDIGEGVYAYQFTVRRQPVYVLWYDDGHRYLPNDPEPTTQVTLSLPQRQYTLIETPIVGDALQMRTVAPSQGVLTLRIGTTPLFLEPADTGAQTP
;
A
#
# COMPACT_ATOMS: atom_id res chain seq x y z
N MET A 1 -2.31 11.14 8.00
CA MET A 1 -0.99 10.80 7.42
C MET A 1 -1.18 10.54 5.95
N SER A 2 -0.65 11.43 5.12
CA SER A 2 -0.77 11.36 3.66
C SER A 2 0.07 10.22 3.09
N ASP A 3 1.34 10.16 3.47
CA ASP A 3 2.27 9.13 3.04
C ASP A 3 2.40 8.02 4.10
N TRP A 4 2.75 6.82 3.68
CA TRP A 4 2.93 5.68 4.57
C TRP A 4 4.24 5.77 5.36
N SER A 5 5.27 6.44 4.82
CA SER A 5 6.58 6.54 5.45
C SER A 5 6.54 7.37 6.76
N GLU A 6 5.51 8.19 6.94
CA GLU A 6 5.25 8.96 8.16
C GLU A 6 4.85 8.08 9.36
N ILE A 7 4.30 6.88 9.15
CA ILE A 7 3.65 6.08 10.21
C ILE A 7 4.61 5.74 11.34
N THR A 8 5.80 5.24 11.01
CA THR A 8 6.78 4.83 12.02
C THR A 8 7.23 6.00 12.88
N GLY A 9 7.59 7.13 12.26
CA GLY A 9 8.02 8.33 12.99
C GLY A 9 6.89 8.88 13.87
N MET A 10 5.69 9.02 13.31
CA MET A 10 4.54 9.58 14.01
C MET A 10 4.05 8.70 15.16
N ALA A 11 3.99 7.37 14.97
CA ALA A 11 3.60 6.43 16.03
C ALA A 11 4.52 6.53 17.24
N ARG A 12 5.84 6.58 17.01
CA ARG A 12 6.85 6.70 18.07
C ARG A 12 6.77 8.05 18.77
N PHE A 13 6.67 9.13 17.99
CA PHE A 13 6.51 10.49 18.52
C PHE A 13 5.26 10.60 19.41
N LEU A 14 4.11 10.09 18.95
CA LEU A 14 2.86 10.12 19.72
C LEU A 14 3.00 9.35 21.02
N ARG A 15 3.55 8.13 21.00
CA ARG A 15 3.78 7.34 22.22
C ARG A 15 4.70 8.04 23.21
N GLN A 16 5.81 8.60 22.73
CA GLN A 16 6.72 9.37 23.57
C GLN A 16 6.01 10.55 24.19
N THR A 17 5.23 11.30 23.40
CA THR A 17 4.46 12.45 23.86
C THR A 17 3.46 12.04 24.93
N MET A 18 2.64 10.99 24.71
CA MET A 18 1.68 10.52 25.71
C MET A 18 2.36 10.17 27.05
N ARG A 19 3.48 9.45 26.99
CA ARG A 19 4.28 9.09 28.18
C ARG A 19 4.81 10.33 28.92
N GLN A 20 5.28 11.33 28.20
CA GLN A 20 5.74 12.60 28.79
C GLN A 20 4.62 13.33 29.56
N TYR A 21 3.36 13.19 29.11
CA TYR A 21 2.19 13.75 29.78
C TYR A 21 1.50 12.78 30.76
N GLY A 22 2.14 11.65 31.10
CA GLY A 22 1.66 10.73 32.13
C GLY A 22 0.46 9.89 31.72
N TYR A 23 0.24 9.64 30.43
CA TYR A 23 -0.81 8.74 29.97
C TYR A 23 -0.37 7.83 28.83
N GLU A 24 -1.16 6.80 28.55
CA GLU A 24 -0.98 5.92 27.39
C GLU A 24 -2.36 5.54 26.85
N LYS A 25 -2.53 5.59 25.52
CA LYS A 25 -3.75 5.15 24.84
C LYS A 25 -3.39 4.36 23.58
N PRO A 26 -4.26 3.44 23.14
CA PRO A 26 -4.12 2.79 21.85
C PRO A 26 -4.04 3.82 20.71
N VAL A 27 -3.08 3.66 19.81
CA VAL A 27 -2.94 4.53 18.63
C VAL A 27 -3.52 3.81 17.42
N TRP A 28 -4.32 4.53 16.63
CA TRP A 28 -4.95 4.04 15.41
C TRP A 28 -4.45 4.86 14.21
N VAL A 29 -4.34 4.23 13.04
CA VAL A 29 -4.08 4.95 11.79
C VAL A 29 -5.40 5.25 11.10
N GLY A 30 -5.73 6.54 10.96
CA GLY A 30 -6.86 6.99 10.14
C GLY A 30 -6.54 7.01 8.66
N ASP A 31 -7.60 6.96 7.83
CA ASP A 31 -7.55 7.22 6.39
C ASP A 31 -6.52 6.36 5.63
N VAL A 32 -6.43 5.05 5.92
CA VAL A 32 -5.40 4.21 5.29
C VAL A 32 -5.61 3.96 3.80
N ASN A 33 -6.84 4.18 3.29
CA ASN A 33 -7.15 4.13 1.86
C ASN A 33 -6.82 5.45 1.13
N TYR A 34 -6.48 6.51 1.86
CA TYR A 34 -5.93 7.72 1.25
C TYR A 34 -4.51 7.42 0.78
N THR A 35 -4.25 7.54 -0.51
CA THR A 35 -2.87 7.60 -1.02
C THR A 35 -2.25 8.97 -0.79
N ALA A 36 -0.92 9.01 -0.83
CA ALA A 36 -0.15 10.23 -0.88
C ALA A 36 -0.79 11.15 -1.92
N HIS A 37 -1.51 12.16 -1.43
CA HIS A 37 -2.21 13.09 -2.27
C HIS A 37 -1.11 13.93 -2.93
N PRO A 38 -0.93 13.88 -4.26
CA PRO A 38 0.24 14.48 -4.88
C PRO A 38 0.26 16.01 -4.72
N LEU A 39 -0.86 16.60 -4.31
CA LEU A 39 -1.00 17.98 -3.84
C LEU A 39 -1.58 17.99 -2.41
N MET A 40 -1.49 19.06 -1.65
CA MET A 40 -2.45 19.32 -0.56
C MET A 40 -3.58 20.19 -1.10
N PHE A 41 -4.65 20.36 -0.31
CA PHE A 41 -5.58 21.48 -0.48
C PHE A 41 -4.77 22.74 -0.84
N TRP A 42 -5.18 23.46 -1.89
CA TRP A 42 -4.49 24.64 -2.46
C TRP A 42 -3.35 24.38 -3.47
N GLY A 43 -3.19 23.15 -3.97
CA GLY A 43 -2.37 22.87 -5.15
C GLY A 43 -0.85 22.96 -4.89
N ILE A 44 -0.44 22.67 -3.66
CA ILE A 44 0.97 22.61 -3.24
C ILE A 44 1.40 21.14 -3.21
N PRO A 45 2.44 20.71 -3.93
CA PRO A 45 2.96 19.35 -3.85
C PRO A 45 3.33 18.96 -2.42
N VAL A 46 2.94 17.75 -2.01
CA VAL A 46 3.28 17.19 -0.70
C VAL A 46 4.50 16.31 -0.86
N PRO A 47 5.54 16.42 -0.01
CA PRO A 47 6.62 15.45 -0.01
C PRO A 47 6.10 14.01 -0.05
N PRO A 48 6.69 13.12 -0.87
CA PRO A 48 7.94 13.32 -1.63
C PRO A 48 7.81 14.08 -2.96
N TYR A 49 6.60 14.51 -3.35
CA TYR A 49 6.43 15.28 -4.58
C TYR A 49 7.06 16.67 -4.45
N THR A 50 7.73 17.10 -5.51
CA THR A 50 8.46 18.36 -5.56
C THR A 50 7.71 19.43 -6.35
N GLN A 51 8.07 20.70 -6.14
CA GLN A 51 7.53 21.81 -6.93
C GLN A 51 7.82 21.66 -8.44
N LYS A 52 8.95 21.01 -8.79
CA LYS A 52 9.30 20.70 -10.19
C LYS A 52 8.30 19.74 -10.85
N GLN A 53 7.70 18.83 -10.08
CA GLN A 53 6.71 17.87 -10.58
C GLN A 53 5.30 18.46 -10.69
N LYS A 54 5.04 19.65 -10.13
CA LYS A 54 3.71 20.27 -10.09
C LYS A 54 2.99 20.28 -11.45
N PRO A 55 3.62 20.68 -12.57
CA PRO A 55 2.92 20.69 -13.87
C PRO A 55 2.44 19.29 -14.29
N ALA A 56 3.26 18.26 -14.09
CA ALA A 56 2.92 16.88 -14.43
C ALA A 56 1.85 16.31 -13.49
N ILE A 57 1.87 16.71 -12.20
CA ILE A 57 0.82 16.38 -11.23
C ILE A 57 -0.51 17.00 -11.66
N GLU A 58 -0.54 18.30 -11.96
CA GLU A 58 -1.77 18.99 -12.39
C GLU A 58 -2.34 18.40 -13.67
N ASP A 59 -1.48 18.04 -14.63
CA ASP A 59 -1.84 17.39 -15.87
C ASP A 59 -2.42 15.98 -15.67
N THR A 60 -1.85 15.22 -14.73
CA THR A 60 -2.38 13.92 -14.28
C THR A 60 -3.76 14.08 -13.64
N LEU A 61 -3.92 15.08 -12.76
CA LEU A 61 -5.19 15.35 -12.08
C LEU A 61 -6.29 15.82 -13.05
N LYS A 62 -5.95 16.63 -14.06
CA LYS A 62 -6.86 16.99 -15.15
C LYS A 62 -7.29 15.76 -15.95
N SER A 63 -6.34 14.86 -16.26
CA SER A 63 -6.62 13.61 -16.96
C SER A 63 -7.54 12.69 -16.14
N LEU A 64 -7.29 12.61 -14.83
CA LEU A 64 -8.09 11.82 -13.89
C LEU A 64 -9.52 12.36 -13.77
N ALA A 65 -9.70 13.68 -13.67
CA ALA A 65 -11.01 14.30 -13.47
C ALA A 65 -11.92 14.32 -14.71
N ASN A 66 -11.35 14.15 -15.91
CA ASN A 66 -12.12 14.18 -17.16
C ASN A 66 -12.16 12.79 -17.83
N PRO A 67 -13.28 12.05 -17.73
CA PRO A 67 -13.44 10.75 -18.37
C PRO A 67 -13.24 10.73 -19.89
N ARG A 68 -13.40 11.88 -20.56
CA ARG A 68 -13.19 12.02 -22.02
C ARG A 68 -11.74 12.34 -22.38
N HIS A 69 -10.87 12.56 -21.40
CA HIS A 69 -9.47 12.86 -21.66
C HIS A 69 -8.75 11.62 -22.21
N PRO A 70 -7.91 11.74 -23.27
CA PRO A 70 -7.23 10.57 -23.87
C PRO A 70 -6.39 9.73 -22.90
N ARG A 71 -5.87 10.36 -21.83
CA ARG A 71 -5.08 9.71 -20.77
C ARG A 71 -5.89 9.34 -19.52
N HIS A 72 -7.22 9.44 -19.54
CA HIS A 72 -8.05 9.19 -18.36
C HIS A 72 -7.84 7.77 -17.82
N ALA A 73 -7.94 6.75 -18.66
CA ALA A 73 -7.78 5.36 -18.26
C ALA A 73 -6.41 5.09 -17.62
N THR A 74 -5.33 5.65 -18.20
CA THR A 74 -3.97 5.53 -17.68
C THR A 74 -3.82 6.22 -16.31
N ALA A 75 -4.33 7.44 -16.16
CA ALA A 75 -4.28 8.17 -14.89
C ALA A 75 -5.10 7.47 -13.79
N LEU A 76 -6.27 6.93 -14.14
CA LEU A 76 -7.11 6.17 -13.22
C LEU A 76 -6.41 4.88 -12.79
N ALA A 77 -5.88 4.10 -13.73
CA ALA A 77 -5.16 2.85 -13.44
C ALA A 77 -3.95 3.09 -12.52
N TRP A 78 -3.16 4.13 -12.79
CA TRP A 78 -2.07 4.56 -11.91
C TRP A 78 -2.56 4.86 -10.49
N LEU A 79 -3.61 5.67 -10.35
CA LEU A 79 -4.14 6.02 -9.03
C LEU A 79 -4.62 4.78 -8.27
N ARG A 80 -5.31 3.85 -8.94
CA ARG A 80 -5.79 2.61 -8.31
C ARG A 80 -4.64 1.71 -7.87
N ALA A 81 -3.57 1.64 -8.66
CA ALA A 81 -2.35 0.93 -8.28
C ALA A 81 -1.71 1.56 -7.04
N GLU A 82 -1.53 2.88 -7.03
CA GLU A 82 -1.01 3.60 -5.87
C GLU A 82 -1.87 3.38 -4.62
N GLN A 83 -3.20 3.32 -4.78
CA GLN A 83 -4.13 3.05 -3.66
C GLN A 83 -3.95 1.68 -3.06
N ALA A 84 -3.84 0.65 -3.89
CA ALA A 84 -3.56 -0.69 -3.42
C ALA A 84 -2.20 -0.77 -2.71
N ARG A 85 -1.14 -0.23 -3.31
CA ARG A 85 0.22 -0.23 -2.73
C ARG A 85 0.27 0.52 -1.41
N GLY A 86 -0.21 1.77 -1.41
CA GLY A 86 -0.21 2.65 -0.25
C GLY A 86 -1.00 2.05 0.90
N LEU A 87 -2.18 1.49 0.63
CA LEU A 87 -2.99 0.82 1.66
C LEU A 87 -2.20 -0.33 2.30
N VAL A 88 -1.63 -1.25 1.51
CA VAL A 88 -0.88 -2.39 2.07
C VAL A 88 0.28 -1.90 2.93
N LYS A 89 1.07 -0.93 2.44
CA LYS A 89 2.20 -0.36 3.18
C LYS A 89 1.76 0.26 4.50
N LYS A 90 0.66 1.05 4.50
CA LYS A 90 0.12 1.65 5.71
C LYS A 90 -0.33 0.62 6.74
N VAL A 91 -1.03 -0.42 6.30
CA VAL A 91 -1.50 -1.48 7.21
C VAL A 91 -0.34 -2.29 7.77
N VAL A 92 0.63 -2.68 6.94
CA VAL A 92 1.81 -3.43 7.36
C VAL A 92 2.65 -2.63 8.37
N LEU A 93 2.87 -1.34 8.11
CA LEU A 93 3.58 -0.46 9.04
C LEU A 93 2.81 -0.24 10.34
N ALA A 94 1.48 -0.11 10.27
CA ALA A 94 0.66 -0.02 11.47
C ALA A 94 0.78 -1.27 12.34
N MET A 95 0.75 -2.46 11.73
CA MET A 95 0.97 -3.72 12.44
C MET A 95 2.39 -3.81 13.01
N ALA A 96 3.41 -3.46 12.22
CA ALA A 96 4.82 -3.50 12.63
C ALA A 96 5.12 -2.58 13.81
N GLU A 97 4.48 -1.40 13.85
CA GLU A 97 4.60 -0.48 14.97
C GLU A 97 3.66 -0.83 16.12
N GLY A 98 2.88 -1.92 16.07
CA GLY A 98 1.98 -2.33 17.16
C GLY A 98 0.82 -1.35 17.38
N LEU A 99 0.31 -0.73 16.32
CA LEU A 99 -0.89 0.11 16.37
C LEU A 99 -2.12 -0.77 16.57
N ALA A 100 -3.12 -0.23 17.25
CA ALA A 100 -4.29 -0.99 17.69
C ALA A 100 -5.30 -1.25 16.57
N GLY A 101 -5.26 -0.46 15.51
CA GLY A 101 -6.15 -0.61 14.38
C GLY A 101 -5.91 0.41 13.28
N ILE A 102 -6.68 0.23 12.23
CA ILE A 102 -6.77 1.12 11.08
C ILE A 102 -8.22 1.59 10.93
N ASN A 103 -8.41 2.75 10.34
CA ASN A 103 -9.71 3.22 9.89
C ASN A 103 -9.65 3.54 8.38
N ILE A 104 -10.73 3.20 7.68
CA ILE A 104 -10.94 3.54 6.27
C ILE A 104 -11.80 4.80 6.24
N GLY A 105 -11.27 5.87 5.66
CA GLY A 105 -11.95 7.17 5.62
C GLY A 105 -13.12 7.17 4.64
N ASN A 106 -12.87 6.67 3.42
CA ASN A 106 -13.86 6.66 2.33
C ASN A 106 -14.08 5.26 1.78
N THR A 107 -15.30 4.76 1.87
CA THR A 107 -15.67 3.49 1.24
C THR A 107 -16.01 3.66 -0.25
N ALA A 108 -16.50 4.84 -0.64
CA ALA A 108 -16.88 5.20 -2.00
C ALA A 108 -16.14 6.47 -2.48
N ASP A 109 -16.16 6.71 -3.79
CA ASP A 109 -15.69 7.99 -4.37
C ASP A 109 -16.66 9.14 -4.07
N TRP A 110 -16.11 10.34 -3.94
CA TRP A 110 -16.85 11.56 -3.64
C TRP A 110 -16.78 12.48 -4.85
N GLY A 111 -17.63 12.21 -5.84
CA GLY A 111 -17.64 12.92 -7.11
C GLY A 111 -17.77 14.44 -7.00
N LEU A 112 -18.37 14.97 -5.92
CA LEU A 112 -18.42 16.43 -5.69
C LEU A 112 -17.01 17.05 -5.61
N PHE A 113 -16.03 16.33 -5.07
CA PHE A 113 -14.66 16.82 -4.99
C PHE A 113 -13.93 16.76 -6.33
N SER A 114 -14.46 16.11 -7.37
CA SER A 114 -13.77 16.04 -8.68
C SER A 114 -13.91 17.31 -9.51
N VAL A 115 -14.77 18.26 -9.10
CA VAL A 115 -15.04 19.52 -9.83
C VAL A 115 -13.82 20.45 -9.86
N LEU A 116 -12.98 20.44 -8.81
CA LEU A 116 -11.79 21.30 -8.71
C LEU A 116 -10.55 20.47 -8.31
N PRO A 117 -10.08 19.56 -9.19
CA PRO A 117 -9.02 18.61 -8.85
C PRO A 117 -7.67 19.29 -8.57
N GLN A 118 -7.47 20.54 -9.00
CA GLN A 118 -6.27 21.30 -8.63
C GLN A 118 -6.23 21.71 -7.15
N ILE A 119 -7.39 21.74 -6.48
CA ILE A 119 -7.53 22.05 -5.07
C ILE A 119 -7.69 20.76 -4.28
N THR A 120 -8.57 19.87 -4.74
CA THR A 120 -8.95 18.63 -4.03
C THR A 120 -8.11 17.42 -4.43
N GLY A 121 -7.12 17.57 -5.33
CA GLY A 121 -6.27 16.52 -5.88
C GLY A 121 -6.98 15.19 -6.11
N THR A 122 -6.56 14.17 -5.37
CA THR A 122 -7.09 12.81 -5.51
C THR A 122 -8.22 12.49 -4.52
N ALA A 123 -8.66 13.45 -3.68
CA ALA A 123 -9.66 13.23 -2.64
C ALA A 123 -10.99 12.65 -3.16
N ALA A 124 -11.39 13.04 -4.38
CA ALA A 124 -12.62 12.54 -5.01
C ALA A 124 -12.59 11.04 -5.34
N PHE A 125 -11.40 10.44 -5.38
CA PHE A 125 -11.16 9.14 -6.00
C PHE A 125 -10.70 8.07 -5.00
N GLN A 126 -11.04 8.19 -3.71
CA GLN A 126 -10.47 7.33 -2.65
C GLN A 126 -11.33 6.13 -2.22
N GLY A 127 -12.46 5.89 -2.87
CA GLY A 127 -13.32 4.75 -2.56
C GLY A 127 -12.64 3.40 -2.76
N LEU A 128 -12.97 2.45 -1.89
CA LEU A 128 -12.61 1.03 -2.02
C LEU A 128 -13.52 0.28 -3.00
N ILE A 129 -14.72 0.79 -3.25
CA ILE A 129 -15.68 0.24 -4.19
C ILE A 129 -16.10 1.32 -5.19
N ASP A 130 -16.53 0.90 -6.38
CA ASP A 130 -17.26 1.75 -7.31
C ASP A 130 -18.64 2.11 -6.75
N THR A 131 -19.22 3.17 -7.31
CA THR A 131 -20.62 3.54 -7.08
C THR A 131 -21.36 3.63 -8.41
N THR A 132 -22.53 3.00 -8.49
CA THR A 132 -23.39 3.03 -9.67
C THR A 132 -24.74 3.66 -9.33
N ASP A 133 -25.48 4.11 -10.34
CA ASP A 133 -26.83 4.69 -10.24
C ASP A 133 -26.96 6.03 -9.48
N PHE A 134 -28.18 6.60 -9.54
CA PHE A 134 -28.65 7.68 -8.67
C PHE A 134 -29.99 7.25 -8.04
N PRO A 135 -30.10 7.11 -6.70
CA PRO A 135 -29.07 7.35 -5.69
C PRO A 135 -27.90 6.34 -5.76
N PRO A 136 -26.70 6.70 -5.24
CA PRO A 136 -25.52 5.84 -5.32
C PRO A 136 -25.73 4.48 -4.67
N LYS A 137 -25.43 3.40 -5.39
CA LYS A 137 -25.37 2.02 -4.90
C LYS A 137 -23.95 1.47 -4.93
N PRO A 138 -23.60 0.54 -4.03
CA PRO A 138 -22.33 -0.19 -4.10
C PRO A 138 -22.14 -0.89 -5.45
N GLY A 139 -21.00 -0.62 -6.09
CA GLY A 139 -20.56 -1.26 -7.32
C GLY A 139 -19.50 -2.33 -7.08
N GLN A 140 -18.61 -2.51 -8.05
CA GLN A 140 -17.53 -3.49 -7.97
C GLN A 140 -16.43 -3.06 -6.99
N PRO A 141 -15.79 -4.02 -6.29
CA PRO A 141 -14.60 -3.72 -5.51
C PRO A 141 -13.42 -3.30 -6.40
N ARG A 142 -12.59 -2.42 -5.86
CA ARG A 142 -11.39 -1.90 -6.54
C ARG A 142 -10.12 -2.62 -6.08
N PRO A 143 -8.99 -2.45 -6.77
CA PRO A 143 -7.73 -3.09 -6.38
C PRO A 143 -7.37 -2.91 -4.89
N ALA A 144 -7.59 -1.72 -4.32
CA ALA A 144 -7.33 -1.46 -2.90
C ALA A 144 -8.18 -2.32 -1.95
N TYR A 145 -9.43 -2.66 -2.32
CA TYR A 145 -10.26 -3.60 -1.55
C TYR A 145 -9.64 -5.00 -1.56
N HIS A 146 -9.25 -5.49 -2.73
CA HIS A 146 -8.62 -6.80 -2.86
C HIS A 146 -7.25 -6.86 -2.17
N ALA A 147 -6.49 -5.76 -2.19
CA ALA A 147 -5.24 -5.62 -1.47
C ALA A 147 -5.44 -5.68 0.04
N LEU A 148 -6.47 -5.02 0.58
CA LEU A 148 -6.86 -5.14 1.99
C LEU A 148 -7.28 -6.57 2.34
N ALA A 149 -8.07 -7.21 1.46
CA ALA A 149 -8.49 -8.61 1.64
C ALA A 149 -7.29 -9.57 1.65
N LEU A 150 -6.28 -9.32 0.81
CA LEU A 150 -5.03 -10.07 0.82
C LEU A 150 -4.28 -9.91 2.15
N VAL A 151 -4.13 -8.67 2.63
CA VAL A 151 -3.50 -8.40 3.95
C VAL A 151 -4.24 -9.14 5.06
N ALA A 152 -5.57 -9.04 5.11
CA ALA A 152 -6.37 -9.74 6.10
C ALA A 152 -6.20 -11.26 6.00
N LYS A 153 -6.26 -11.83 4.80
CA LYS A 153 -6.08 -13.27 4.56
C LYS A 153 -4.71 -13.76 5.04
N LYS A 154 -3.66 -12.94 4.87
CA LYS A 154 -2.28 -13.36 5.10
C LYS A 154 -1.76 -13.06 6.49
N LEU A 155 -2.18 -11.96 7.09
CA LEU A 155 -1.56 -11.44 8.31
C LEU A 155 -2.51 -11.42 9.52
N LEU A 156 -3.82 -11.63 9.33
CA LEU A 156 -4.75 -11.64 10.47
C LEU A 156 -4.39 -12.79 11.43
N GLY A 157 -4.33 -12.45 12.73
CA GLY A 157 -3.91 -13.39 13.76
C GLY A 157 -2.40 -13.61 13.83
N PHE A 158 -1.59 -12.71 13.27
CA PHE A 158 -0.15 -12.71 13.53
C PHE A 158 0.13 -12.59 15.04
N SER A 159 1.17 -13.27 15.51
CA SER A 159 1.61 -13.22 16.90
C SER A 159 2.86 -12.37 17.12
N ALA A 160 3.64 -12.14 16.06
CA ALA A 160 4.86 -11.34 16.10
C ALA A 160 5.16 -10.78 14.71
N VAL A 161 5.90 -9.66 14.68
CA VAL A 161 6.41 -9.03 13.48
C VAL A 161 7.83 -8.53 13.76
N THR A 162 8.78 -8.87 12.90
CA THR A 162 10.18 -8.43 13.00
C THR A 162 10.65 -7.87 11.67
N PRO A 163 11.34 -6.72 11.64
CA PRO A 163 11.91 -6.17 10.42
C PRO A 163 13.32 -6.76 10.16
N PRO A 164 13.51 -7.70 9.23
CA PRO A 164 14.85 -8.10 8.81
C PRO A 164 15.57 -6.95 8.08
N ASP A 165 16.87 -6.81 8.31
CA ASP A 165 17.72 -5.91 7.53
C ASP A 165 18.14 -6.60 6.23
N ILE A 166 17.62 -6.10 5.11
CA ILE A 166 17.82 -6.67 3.77
C ILE A 166 18.59 -5.70 2.85
N GLY A 167 18.87 -4.49 3.33
CA GLY A 167 19.55 -3.45 2.57
C GLY A 167 18.77 -2.14 2.49
N GLU A 168 19.46 -1.12 1.98
CA GLU A 168 18.95 0.24 1.87
C GLU A 168 17.73 0.34 0.93
N GLY A 169 16.73 1.11 1.34
CA GLY A 169 15.48 1.30 0.60
C GLY A 169 14.55 0.07 0.58
N VAL A 170 14.95 -1.05 1.19
CA VAL A 170 14.13 -2.26 1.28
C VAL A 170 13.34 -2.24 2.58
N TYR A 171 12.03 -2.23 2.44
CA TYR A 171 11.12 -2.45 3.54
C TYR A 171 10.78 -3.93 3.57
N ALA A 172 11.10 -4.60 4.67
CA ALA A 172 10.82 -6.01 4.85
C ALA A 172 10.31 -6.28 6.27
N TYR A 173 9.29 -7.11 6.36
CA TYR A 173 8.65 -7.50 7.61
C TYR A 173 8.37 -8.99 7.59
N GLN A 174 8.89 -9.70 8.59
CA GLN A 174 8.58 -11.10 8.84
C GLN A 174 7.50 -11.18 9.91
N PHE A 175 6.29 -11.54 9.50
CA PHE A 175 5.19 -11.86 10.41
C PHE A 175 5.26 -13.33 10.81
N THR A 176 4.91 -13.64 12.06
CA THR A 176 4.63 -15.02 12.49
C THR A 176 3.12 -15.22 12.52
N VAL A 177 2.59 -16.00 11.59
CA VAL A 177 1.16 -16.29 11.43
C VAL A 177 0.96 -17.79 11.60
N ARG A 178 0.22 -18.22 12.61
CA ARG A 178 0.03 -19.66 12.92
C ARG A 178 1.36 -20.44 13.00
N ARG A 179 2.38 -19.84 13.62
CA ARG A 179 3.75 -20.38 13.75
C ARG A 179 4.53 -20.51 12.43
N GLN A 180 4.02 -19.98 11.31
CA GLN A 180 4.74 -19.92 10.04
C GLN A 180 5.18 -18.49 9.74
N PRO A 181 6.35 -18.30 9.09
CA PRO A 181 6.79 -16.98 8.66
C PRO A 181 6.01 -16.55 7.41
N VAL A 182 5.51 -15.32 7.41
CA VAL A 182 4.98 -14.62 6.22
C VAL A 182 5.78 -13.34 6.06
N TYR A 183 6.51 -13.20 4.96
CA TYR A 183 7.28 -12.00 4.68
C TYR A 183 6.43 -11.04 3.82
N VAL A 184 6.51 -9.76 4.13
CA VAL A 184 6.02 -8.69 3.26
C VAL A 184 7.19 -7.78 2.94
N LEU A 185 7.45 -7.54 1.65
CA LEU A 185 8.58 -6.75 1.20
C LEU A 185 8.27 -5.85 0.01
N TRP A 186 8.88 -4.67 -0.03
CA TRP A 186 8.88 -3.74 -1.17
C TRP A 186 10.15 -2.88 -1.16
N TYR A 187 10.39 -2.22 -2.29
CA TYR A 187 11.43 -1.20 -2.42
C TYR A 187 10.82 0.20 -2.45
N ASP A 188 11.44 1.15 -1.76
CA ASP A 188 11.18 2.58 -1.90
C ASP A 188 12.53 3.32 -1.92
N ASP A 189 12.78 4.06 -2.98
CA ASP A 189 13.97 4.89 -3.16
C ASP A 189 13.77 6.34 -2.66
N GLY A 190 12.64 6.62 -2.02
CA GLY A 190 12.26 7.93 -1.52
C GLY A 190 11.57 8.83 -2.54
N HIS A 191 11.37 8.37 -3.78
CA HIS A 191 10.70 9.13 -4.83
C HIS A 191 9.24 8.69 -5.05
N ARG A 192 8.46 9.53 -5.73
CA ARG A 192 7.12 9.18 -6.20
C ARG A 192 7.04 9.37 -7.71
N TYR A 193 6.31 8.45 -8.32
CA TYR A 193 6.25 8.24 -9.76
C TYR A 193 4.85 8.56 -10.25
N LEU A 194 4.76 9.33 -11.33
CA LEU A 194 3.52 9.69 -12.01
C LEU A 194 3.19 8.64 -13.08
N PRO A 195 2.00 8.71 -13.72
CA PRO A 195 1.64 7.76 -14.75
C PRO A 195 2.70 7.66 -15.86
N ASN A 196 3.12 6.43 -16.17
CA ASN A 196 4.15 6.07 -17.15
C ASN A 196 5.61 6.37 -16.76
N ASP A 197 5.86 6.93 -15.58
CA ASP A 197 7.23 7.01 -15.07
C ASP A 197 7.75 5.58 -14.80
N PRO A 198 9.01 5.28 -15.12
CA PRO A 198 9.59 3.98 -14.81
C PRO A 198 9.73 3.82 -13.30
N GLU A 199 9.09 2.79 -12.75
CA GLU A 199 9.20 2.48 -11.33
C GLU A 199 10.54 1.80 -11.00
N PRO A 200 11.08 2.07 -9.81
CA PRO A 200 12.37 1.56 -9.41
C PRO A 200 12.24 0.10 -9.01
N THR A 201 13.30 -0.66 -9.25
CA THR A 201 13.42 -2.04 -8.78
C THR A 201 14.81 -2.28 -8.24
N THR A 202 14.92 -3.15 -7.25
CA THR A 202 16.19 -3.63 -6.73
C THR A 202 16.19 -5.16 -6.64
N GLN A 203 17.37 -5.75 -6.48
CA GLN A 203 17.56 -7.17 -6.24
C GLN A 203 17.89 -7.38 -4.77
N VAL A 204 17.13 -8.27 -4.11
CA VAL A 204 17.32 -8.61 -2.71
C VAL A 204 17.62 -10.09 -2.54
N THR A 205 18.32 -10.42 -1.46
CA THR A 205 18.61 -11.80 -1.07
C THR A 205 18.01 -12.08 0.30
N LEU A 206 17.38 -13.25 0.43
CA LEU A 206 16.71 -13.72 1.63
C LEU A 206 17.30 -15.09 2.01
N SER A 207 17.84 -15.20 3.21
CA SER A 207 18.24 -16.49 3.78
C SER A 207 17.01 -17.24 4.27
N LEU A 208 16.64 -18.34 3.60
CA LEU A 208 15.41 -19.08 3.86
C LEU A 208 15.69 -20.59 3.90
N PRO A 209 14.96 -21.36 4.73
CA PRO A 209 14.97 -22.82 4.68
C PRO A 209 14.74 -23.35 3.27
N GLN A 210 15.42 -24.45 2.93
CA GLN A 210 15.31 -25.11 1.62
C GLN A 210 13.93 -25.78 1.44
N ARG A 211 12.92 -25.00 1.04
CA ARG A 211 11.56 -25.43 0.71
C ARG A 211 10.93 -24.54 -0.35
N GLN A 212 9.75 -24.92 -0.83
CA GLN A 212 8.97 -24.08 -1.74
C GLN A 212 8.24 -22.96 -0.99
N TYR A 213 8.13 -21.82 -1.65
CA TYR A 213 7.41 -20.64 -1.16
C TYR A 213 6.44 -20.14 -2.23
N THR A 214 5.29 -19.66 -1.79
CA THR A 214 4.35 -18.93 -2.64
C THR A 214 4.69 -17.45 -2.55
N LEU A 215 5.03 -16.83 -3.68
CA LEU A 215 5.17 -15.39 -3.82
C LEU A 215 3.90 -14.83 -4.45
N ILE A 216 3.30 -13.83 -3.80
CA ILE A 216 2.05 -13.19 -4.21
C ILE A 216 2.29 -11.68 -4.32
N GLU A 217 1.98 -11.10 -5.48
CA GLU A 217 2.03 -9.65 -5.65
C GLU A 217 0.71 -9.00 -5.20
N THR A 218 0.80 -7.82 -4.60
CA THR A 218 -0.38 -7.02 -4.26
C THR A 218 -1.21 -6.73 -5.53
N PRO A 219 -2.54 -6.97 -5.54
CA PRO A 219 -3.36 -6.69 -6.70
C PRO A 219 -3.43 -5.18 -6.94
N ILE A 220 -2.82 -4.72 -8.04
CA ILE A 220 -2.84 -3.32 -8.48
C ILE A 220 -3.74 -3.08 -9.69
N VAL A 221 -4.22 -4.17 -10.32
CA VAL A 221 -5.16 -4.16 -11.45
C VAL A 221 -6.19 -5.28 -11.22
N GLY A 222 -7.48 -4.93 -11.18
CA GLY A 222 -8.56 -5.90 -10.95
C GLY A 222 -8.45 -6.67 -9.61
N ASP A 223 -8.95 -7.90 -9.61
CA ASP A 223 -8.99 -8.81 -8.46
C ASP A 223 -8.02 -10.00 -8.58
N ALA A 224 -7.42 -10.22 -9.75
CA ALA A 224 -6.55 -11.35 -10.03
C ALA A 224 -5.23 -11.25 -9.23
N LEU A 225 -4.98 -12.26 -8.39
CA LEU A 225 -3.71 -12.40 -7.69
C LEU A 225 -2.65 -12.98 -8.61
N GLN A 226 -1.55 -12.25 -8.79
CA GLN A 226 -0.36 -12.78 -9.45
C GLN A 226 0.43 -13.61 -8.43
N MET A 227 0.48 -14.92 -8.66
CA MET A 227 1.11 -15.89 -7.77
C MET A 227 2.16 -16.70 -8.52
N ARG A 228 3.30 -16.96 -7.88
CA ARG A 228 4.32 -17.88 -8.40
C ARG A 228 5.00 -18.65 -7.28
N THR A 229 5.37 -19.89 -7.57
CA THR A 229 6.20 -20.69 -6.66
C THR A 229 7.66 -20.34 -6.87
N VAL A 230 8.38 -20.10 -5.77
CA VAL A 230 9.82 -19.85 -5.75
C VAL A 230 10.48 -20.79 -4.75
N ALA A 231 11.77 -21.05 -4.93
CA ALA A 231 12.56 -21.86 -4.00
C ALA A 231 13.94 -21.22 -3.82
N PRO A 232 14.50 -21.19 -2.60
CA PRO A 232 15.88 -20.81 -2.38
C PRO A 232 16.84 -21.75 -3.12
N SER A 233 17.99 -21.24 -3.56
CA SER A 233 19.13 -22.04 -3.99
C SER A 233 20.19 -21.98 -2.91
N GLN A 234 20.63 -23.13 -2.40
CA GLN A 234 21.61 -23.20 -1.30
C GLN A 234 21.19 -22.35 -0.08
N GLY A 235 19.90 -22.36 0.26
CA GLY A 235 19.35 -21.58 1.37
C GLY A 235 19.21 -20.07 1.11
N VAL A 236 19.47 -19.59 -0.11
CA VAL A 236 19.33 -18.17 -0.49
C VAL A 236 18.29 -18.02 -1.59
N LEU A 237 17.27 -17.20 -1.34
CA LEU A 237 16.30 -16.79 -2.34
C LEU A 237 16.64 -15.38 -2.84
N THR A 238 16.84 -15.26 -4.14
CA THR A 238 17.07 -13.97 -4.81
C THR A 238 15.76 -13.50 -5.46
N LEU A 239 15.32 -12.29 -5.13
CA LEU A 239 14.12 -11.68 -5.69
C LEU A 239 14.43 -10.31 -6.29
N ARG A 240 13.84 -10.03 -7.46
CA ARG A 240 13.69 -8.65 -7.95
C ARG A 240 12.40 -8.09 -7.39
N ILE A 241 12.49 -6.98 -6.66
CA ILE A 241 11.35 -6.31 -6.02
C ILE A 241 11.26 -4.86 -6.50
N GLY A 242 10.05 -4.30 -6.47
CA GLY A 242 9.78 -2.90 -6.83
C GLY A 242 8.89 -2.23 -5.79
N THR A 243 8.16 -1.20 -6.20
CA THR A 243 7.30 -0.41 -5.31
C THR A 243 6.06 -1.16 -4.82
N THR A 244 5.63 -2.21 -5.54
CA THR A 244 4.49 -3.05 -5.19
C THR A 244 4.87 -4.04 -4.08
N PRO A 245 4.15 -4.06 -2.94
CA PRO A 245 4.41 -5.06 -1.89
C PRO A 245 4.19 -6.48 -2.38
N LEU A 246 5.14 -7.34 -2.06
CA LEU A 246 5.09 -8.78 -2.28
C LEU A 246 4.89 -9.50 -0.94
N PHE A 247 4.07 -10.55 -0.96
CA PHE A 247 3.91 -11.49 0.14
C PHE A 247 4.65 -12.78 -0.22
N LEU A 248 5.46 -13.29 0.71
CA LEU A 248 6.17 -14.55 0.55
C LEU A 248 5.88 -15.43 1.77
N GLU A 249 5.32 -16.60 1.54
CA GLU A 249 4.98 -17.57 2.58
C GLU A 249 5.43 -18.97 2.15
N PRO A 250 5.67 -19.90 3.09
CA PRO A 250 5.87 -21.31 2.76
C PRO A 250 4.70 -21.80 1.90
N ALA A 251 5.00 -22.48 0.80
CA ALA A 251 3.95 -23.14 0.04
C ALA A 251 3.31 -24.20 0.95
N ASP A 252 1.97 -24.27 0.94
CA ASP A 252 1.28 -25.40 1.56
C ASP A 252 1.75 -26.65 0.83
N THR A 253 2.69 -27.37 1.44
CA THR A 253 2.96 -28.76 1.10
C THR A 253 1.69 -29.48 1.50
N GLY A 254 0.74 -29.59 0.57
CA GLY A 254 -0.62 -30.04 0.83
C GLY A 254 -0.61 -31.08 1.94
N ALA A 255 -1.10 -30.68 3.11
CA ALA A 255 -1.28 -31.64 4.19
C ALA A 255 -2.20 -32.68 3.58
N GLN A 256 -1.65 -33.87 3.30
CA GLN A 256 -2.48 -35.03 3.04
C GLN A 256 -3.39 -35.11 4.26
N THR A 257 -4.65 -34.76 4.07
CA THR A 257 -5.67 -34.94 5.08
C THR A 257 -5.57 -36.41 5.52
N PRO A 258 -5.36 -36.69 6.82
CA PRO A 258 -5.21 -38.06 7.29
C PRO A 258 -6.45 -38.90 6.98
#